data_AF-A0A089VQ10-F1
#
_entry.id   AF-A0A089VQ10-F1
#
_cell.length_a   1.000
_cell.length_b   1.000
_cell.length_c   1.000
_cell.angle_alpha   90.00
_cell.angle_beta   90.00
_cell.angle_gamma   90.00
#
_symmetry.space_group_name_H-M   'P 1'
#
loop_
_entity.id
_entity.type
_entity.pdbx_description
1 polymer ?
#
loop_
_entity_poly.entity_id
_entity_poly.type
_entity_poly.pdbx_seq_one_letter_code
_entity_poly.pdbx_strand_id
1 'polypeptide(L)' 'MVNRGEKVKILRKESYWFNQIGTVVTIDQSGIRYPVLVRFENVNYSGTNTNNFALNELAELDTVSTEK' A
#
# COMPACT_ATOMS: atom_id res chain seq x y z
N MET A 1 4.18 -4.03 -11.23
CA MET A 1 3.85 -2.60 -11.44
C MET A 1 2.59 -2.33 -10.65
N VAL A 2 2.70 -1.58 -9.56
CA VAL A 2 1.59 -1.39 -8.61
C VAL A 2 0.39 -0.81 -9.34
N ASN A 3 -0.70 -1.56 -9.39
CA ASN A 3 -1.96 -1.11 -9.94
C ASN A 3 -2.96 -0.75 -8.84
N ARG A 4 -3.95 0.07 -9.23
CA ARG A 4 -5.11 0.32 -8.40
C ARG A 4 -5.85 -0.99 -8.12
N GLY A 5 -6.16 -1.25 -6.85
CA GLY A 5 -6.86 -2.44 -6.38
C GLY A 5 -5.94 -3.60 -6.01
N GLU A 6 -4.64 -3.51 -6.28
CA GLU A 6 -3.69 -4.54 -5.85
C GLU A 6 -3.40 -4.48 -4.35
N LYS A 7 -3.01 -5.64 -3.81
CA LYS A 7 -2.56 -5.76 -2.43
C LYS A 7 -1.06 -5.50 -2.39
N VAL A 8 -0.67 -4.59 -1.50
CA VAL A 8 0.72 -4.21 -1.30
C VAL A 8 1.10 -4.41 0.16
N LYS A 9 2.35 -4.79 0.40
CA LYS A 9 2.94 -4.89 1.73
C LYS A 9 3.74 -3.62 2.03
N ILE A 10 3.56 -3.07 3.23
CA ILE A 10 4.24 -1.83 3.64
C ILE A 10 5.61 -2.14 4.27
N LEU A 11 6.66 -1.51 3.76
CA LEU A 11 8.05 -1.66 4.25
C LEU A 11 8.54 -0.48 5.11
N ARG A 12 7.74 0.58 5.25
CA ARG A 12 8.09 1.74 6.07
C ARG A 12 8.04 1.39 7.57
N LYS A 13 9.18 1.41 8.25
CA LYS A 13 9.31 0.98 9.66
C LYS A 13 8.55 1.85 10.65
N GLU A 14 8.44 3.16 10.40
CA GLU A 14 7.66 4.07 11.25
C GLU A 14 6.15 4.00 11.03
N SER A 15 5.68 3.24 10.03
CA SER A 15 4.25 3.08 9.77
C SER A 15 3.61 2.15 10.79
N TYR A 16 2.42 2.51 11.28
CA TYR A 16 1.58 1.62 12.09
C TYR A 16 1.34 0.27 11.40
N TRP A 17 1.23 0.28 10.07
CA TRP A 17 0.98 -0.89 9.22
C TRP A 17 2.26 -1.53 8.69
N PHE A 18 3.41 -1.37 9.36
CA PHE A 18 4.66 -2.01 8.94
C PHE A 18 4.49 -3.54 8.82
N ASN A 19 4.93 -4.10 7.70
CA ASN A 19 4.74 -5.49 7.30
C ASN A 19 3.28 -5.97 7.13
N GLN A 20 2.29 -5.09 7.23
CA GLN A 20 0.90 -5.42 6.96
C GLN A 20 0.57 -5.25 5.48
N ILE A 21 -0.54 -5.87 5.09
CA ILE A 21 -1.07 -5.85 3.73
C ILE A 21 -2.16 -4.80 3.67
N GLY A 22 -2.06 -3.91 2.69
CA GLY A 22 -3.08 -2.91 2.38
C GLY A 22 -3.53 -3.02 0.93
N THR A 23 -4.66 -2.41 0.62
CA THR A 23 -5.20 -2.35 -0.74
C THR A 23 -4.98 -0.97 -1.33
N VAL A 24 -4.42 -0.89 -2.52
CA VAL A 24 -4.22 0.38 -3.23
C VAL A 24 -5.56 0.92 -3.71
N VAL A 25 -5.93 2.13 -3.29
CA VAL A 25 -7.19 2.76 -3.69
C VAL A 25 -6.99 3.66 -4.90
N THR A 26 -5.95 4.48 -4.89
CA THR A 26 -5.63 5.43 -5.97
C THR A 26 -4.12 5.62 -6.07
N ILE A 27 -3.68 5.92 -7.29
CA ILE A 27 -2.29 6.26 -7.61
C ILE A 27 -2.32 7.60 -8.33
N ASP A 28 -1.63 8.59 -7.78
CA ASP A 28 -1.48 9.90 -8.40
C ASP A 28 -0.27 9.91 -9.37
N GLN A 29 -0.47 10.42 -10.58
CA GLN A 29 0.57 10.51 -11.62
C GLN A 29 1.22 11.90 -11.71
N SER A 30 0.82 12.83 -10.85
CA SER A 30 1.26 14.25 -10.89
C SER A 30 2.69 14.47 -10.37
N GLY A 31 3.44 13.41 -10.06
CA GLY A 31 4.82 13.49 -9.57
C GLY A 31 4.97 13.83 -8.08
N ILE A 32 3.94 13.56 -7.27
CA ILE A 32 3.96 13.78 -5.82
C ILE A 32 4.88 12.74 -5.16
N ARG A 33 5.58 13.14 -4.08
CA ARG A 33 6.48 12.26 -3.31
C ARG A 33 5.82 10.97 -2.78
N TYR A 34 4.54 11.04 -2.42
CA TYR A 34 3.77 9.91 -1.89
C TYR A 34 2.48 9.73 -2.71
N PRO A 35 2.59 9.16 -3.92
CA PRO A 35 1.48 9.13 -4.87
C PRO A 35 0.46 8.02 -4.59
N VAL A 36 0.82 7.00 -3.79
CA VAL A 36 -0.01 5.80 -3.62
C VAL A 36 -0.83 5.91 -2.34
N LEU A 37 -2.16 5.95 -2.48
CA LEU A 37 -3.07 5.89 -1.34
C LEU A 37 -3.48 4.45 -1.08
N VAL A 38 -3.19 3.97 0.14
CA VAL A 38 -3.46 2.60 0.56
C VAL A 38 -4.49 2.60 1.69
N ARG A 39 -5.49 1.73 1.58
CA ARG A 39 -6.49 1.47 2.61
C ARG A 39 -6.20 0.15 3.31
N PHE A 40 -6.36 0.15 4.63
CA PHE A 40 -6.20 -1.01 5.49
C PHE A 40 -7.52 -1.37 6.17
N GLU A 41 -7.62 -2.62 6.62
CA GLU A 41 -8.73 -3.08 7.46
C GLU A 41 -8.58 -2.56 8.89
N ASN A 42 -7.34 -2.52 9.40
CA ASN A 42 -7.03 -2.02 10.74
C ASN A 42 -6.99 -0.48 10.78
N VAL A 43 -7.60 0.08 11.82
CA VAL A 43 -7.60 1.51 12.11
C VAL A 43 -6.41 1.85 13.02
N ASN A 44 -5.70 2.95 12.74
CA ASN A 44 -4.62 3.41 13.60
C ASN A 44 -5.14 4.12 14.87
N TYR A 45 -4.21 4.56 15.73
CA TYR A 45 -4.54 5.30 16.95
C TYR A 45 -5.29 6.62 16.73
N SER A 46 -5.22 7.18 15.52
CA SER A 46 -5.91 8.42 15.14
C SER A 46 -7.30 8.17 14.53
N GLY A 47 -7.78 6.93 14.49
CA GLY A 47 -9.08 6.61 13.91
C GLY A 47 -9.09 6.57 12.38
N THR A 48 -7.92 6.57 11.72
CA THR A 48 -7.81 6.53 10.25
C THR A 48 -7.27 5.20 9.76
N ASN A 49 -7.77 4.73 8.62
CA ASN A 49 -7.36 3.48 7.99
C ASN A 49 -6.79 3.67 6.57
N THR A 50 -6.51 4.91 6.18
CA THR A 50 -5.94 5.26 4.88
C THR A 50 -4.67 6.08 5.07
N ASN A 51 -3.63 5.79 4.29
CA ASN A 51 -2.39 6.57 4.29
C ASN A 51 -1.71 6.57 2.92
N ASN A 52 -0.83 7.55 2.69
CA ASN A 52 -0.08 7.72 1.46
C ASN A 52 1.35 7.19 1.61
N PHE A 53 1.81 6.47 0.57
CA PHE A 53 3.12 5.85 0.51
C PHE A 53 3.83 6.15 -0.80
N ALA A 54 5.15 6.03 -0.78
CA ALA A 54 5.99 6.10 -1.95
C ALA A 54 6.17 4.71 -2.55
N LEU A 55 6.45 4.64 -3.86
CA LEU A 55 6.60 3.37 -4.57
C LEU A 55 7.75 2.52 -4.03
N ASN A 56 8.80 3.13 -3.49
CA ASN A 56 9.95 2.44 -2.92
C ASN A 56 9.70 1.84 -1.52
N GLU A 57 8.57 2.17 -0.89
CA GLU A 57 8.21 1.67 0.45
C GLU A 57 7.13 0.58 0.39
N LEU A 58 6.70 0.23 -0.83
CA LEU A 58 5.69 -0.78 -1.09
C LEU A 58 6.36 -1.99 -1.74
N ALA A 59 6.05 -3.17 -1.23
CA ALA A 59 6.33 -4.43 -1.90
C ALA A 59 5.04 -4.95 -2.53
N GLU A 60 5.08 -5.23 -3.82
CA GLU A 60 4.02 -5.97 -4.51
C GLU A 60 3.99 -7.39 -3.93
N LEU A 61 2.79 -7.86 -3.59
CA LEU A 61 2.59 -9.27 -3.30
C LEU A 61 2.28 -9.92 -4.64
N ASP A 62 3.28 -10.57 -5.23
CA ASP A 62 3.04 -11.43 -6.37
C ASP A 62 2.00 -12.48 -5.96
N THR A 63 0.76 -12.31 -6.43
CA THR A 63 -0.22 -13.37 -6.41
C THR A 63 0.35 -14.44 -7.33
N VAL A 64 1.06 -15.39 -6.73
CA VAL A 64 1.66 -16.53 -7.43
C VAL A 64 0.61 -17.08 -8.39
N SER A 65 0.86 -16.87 -9.67
CA SER A 65 0.32 -17.65 -10.76
C SER A 65 0.75 -19.09 -10.52
N THR A 66 -0.04 -19.81 -9.73
CA THR A 66 0.00 -21.26 -9.73
C THR A 66 -0.59 -21.66 -11.07
N GLU A 67 0.29 -21.94 -12.01
CA GLU A 67 -0.01 -22.58 -13.28
C GLU A 67 -0.88 -23.82 -13.05
N LYS A 68 -2.02 -23.89 -13.74
CA LYS A 68 -2.53 -25.16 -14.28
C LYS A 68 -3.45 -24.93 -15.46
#